data_AF-A0A957FNR3-F1
#
_entry.id   AF-A0A957FNR3-F1
#
_cell.length_a   1.000
_cell.length_b   1.000
_cell.length_c   1.000
_cell.angle_alpha   90.00
_cell.angle_beta   90.00
_cell.angle_gamma   90.00
#
_symmetry.space_group_name_H-M   'P 1'
#
loop_
_entity.id
_entity.type
_entity.pdbx_description
1 polymer ?
#
loop_
_entity_poly.entity_id
_entity_poly.type
_entity_poly.pdbx_seq_one_letter_code
_entity_poly.pdbx_strand_id
1 'polypeptide(L)'
;MKQAFITKRFQAKTLALINQANEIISEYLAGGYTLTLRQLYYQMVARGMIENNERMYNRLGDTINNARLAGCVDWEAIEDRTRKLEELGTWESPQAILKAAGASYRRDLWANQPCYVETWVEKEALAGVVQRACEPWRVPYFSCRGYVSASEQYKAAERLADMVQRN
;
A
#
# COMPACT_ATOMS: atom_id res chain seq x y z
N MET A 1 -6.16 -6.88 14.47
CA MET A 1 -6.39 -7.73 15.66
C MET A 1 -5.39 -8.90 15.73
N LYS A 2 -4.75 -9.14 16.89
CA LYS A 2 -3.93 -10.35 17.14
C LYS A 2 -4.82 -11.56 17.41
N GLN A 3 -4.74 -12.57 16.54
CA GLN A 3 -5.48 -13.83 16.67
C GLN A 3 -4.52 -15.00 16.42
N ALA A 4 -4.54 -15.99 17.31
CA ALA A 4 -3.73 -17.19 17.19
C ALA A 4 -4.57 -18.35 16.62
N PHE A 5 -4.00 -19.05 15.65
CA PHE A 5 -4.53 -20.26 15.00
C PHE A 5 -3.65 -21.48 15.25
N ILE A 6 -2.38 -21.26 15.63
CA ILE A 6 -1.45 -22.33 15.98
C ILE A 6 -0.74 -22.01 17.29
N THR A 7 -0.36 -23.04 18.04
CA THR A 7 0.59 -22.92 19.14
C THR A 7 1.99 -23.18 18.60
N LYS A 8 2.86 -22.17 18.61
CA LYS A 8 4.23 -22.29 18.10
C LYS A 8 5.24 -21.66 19.06
N ARG A 9 6.26 -22.44 19.45
CA ARG A 9 7.37 -21.94 20.24
C ARG A 9 8.49 -21.47 19.32
N PHE A 10 8.79 -20.18 19.35
CA PHE A 10 9.89 -19.59 18.58
C PHE A 10 11.22 -19.72 19.33
N GLN A 11 12.30 -19.93 18.59
CA GLN A 11 13.66 -19.81 19.13
C GLN A 11 13.95 -18.35 19.52
N ALA A 12 14.85 -18.13 20.47
CA ALA A 12 15.18 -16.79 20.97
C ALA A 12 15.57 -15.80 19.84
N LYS A 13 16.38 -16.24 18.87
CA LYS A 13 16.76 -15.42 17.71
C LYS A 13 15.56 -15.03 16.84
N THR A 14 14.62 -15.96 16.64
CA THR A 14 13.41 -15.71 15.85
C THR A 14 12.45 -14.78 16.60
N LEU A 15 12.33 -14.93 17.91
CA LEU A 15 11.53 -14.04 18.75
C LEU A 15 12.08 -12.60 18.74
N ALA A 16 13.42 -12.45 18.80
CA ALA A 16 14.06 -11.16 18.66
C ALA A 16 13.74 -10.50 17.31
N LEU A 17 13.79 -11.26 16.21
CA LEU A 17 13.41 -10.76 14.88
C LEU A 17 11.93 -10.34 14.81
N ILE A 18 11.03 -11.11 15.42
CA ILE A 18 9.59 -10.78 15.51
C ILE A 18 9.39 -9.49 16.31
N ASN A 19 10.12 -9.31 17.42
CA ASN A 19 10.01 -8.11 18.24
C ASN A 19 10.50 -6.86 17.48
N GLN A 20 11.65 -6.95 16.81
CA GLN A 20 12.17 -5.88 15.95
C GLN A 20 11.17 -5.53 14.83
N ALA A 21 10.56 -6.54 14.21
CA ALA A 21 9.52 -6.31 13.21
C ALA A 21 8.30 -5.58 13.81
N ASN A 22 7.83 -6.00 14.99
CA ASN A 22 6.72 -5.35 15.69
C ASN A 22 7.02 -3.89 16.09
N GLU A 23 8.26 -3.58 16.47
CA GLU A 23 8.68 -2.19 16.77
C GLU A 23 8.54 -1.31 15.53
N ILE A 24 9.09 -1.75 14.40
CA ILE A 24 8.98 -1.03 13.12
C ILE A 24 7.51 -0.88 12.70
N ILE A 25 6.75 -1.97 12.75
CA ILE A 25 5.32 -1.95 12.43
C ILE A 25 4.59 -0.92 13.29
N SER A 26 4.83 -0.91 14.60
CA SER A 26 4.16 0.00 15.54
C SER A 26 4.51 1.46 15.26
N GLU A 27 5.76 1.76 14.93
CA GLU A 27 6.21 3.10 14.51
C GLU A 27 5.46 3.58 13.26
N TYR A 28 5.37 2.75 12.23
CA TYR A 28 4.68 3.10 10.99
C TYR A 28 3.16 3.23 11.19
N LEU A 29 2.55 2.34 11.97
CA LEU A 29 1.14 2.42 12.33
C LEU A 29 0.83 3.70 13.11
N ALA A 30 1.71 4.13 14.02
CA ALA A 30 1.56 5.41 14.72
C ALA A 30 1.63 6.62 13.76
N GLY A 31 2.40 6.50 12.67
CA GLY A 31 2.39 7.44 11.54
C GLY A 31 1.21 7.27 10.57
N GLY A 32 0.26 6.38 10.85
CA GLY A 32 -0.90 6.07 10.00
C GLY A 32 -0.57 5.25 8.75
N TYR A 33 0.58 4.58 8.70
CA TYR A 33 1.01 3.75 7.57
C TYR A 33 0.94 2.26 7.94
N THR A 34 0.32 1.46 7.06
CA THR A 34 0.45 0.00 7.08
C THR A 34 1.56 -0.41 6.11
N LEU A 35 2.44 -1.32 6.52
CA LEU A 35 3.56 -1.78 5.70
C LEU A 35 3.18 -3.03 4.92
N THR A 36 3.75 -3.17 3.72
CA THR A 36 3.87 -4.48 3.06
C THR A 36 5.05 -5.27 3.63
N LEU A 37 5.06 -6.60 3.47
CA LEU A 37 6.20 -7.44 3.88
C LEU A 37 7.52 -6.95 3.28
N ARG A 38 7.49 -6.52 2.01
CA ARG A 38 8.66 -5.98 1.31
C ARG A 38 9.14 -4.65 1.89
N GLN A 39 8.21 -3.76 2.26
CA GLN A 39 8.58 -2.51 2.93
C GLN A 39 9.17 -2.79 4.31
N LEU A 40 8.58 -3.68 5.10
CA LEU A 40 9.14 -4.11 6.39
C LEU A 40 10.57 -4.65 6.22
N TYR A 41 10.81 -5.51 5.23
CA TYR A 41 12.15 -6.01 4.91
C TYR A 41 13.14 -4.87 4.67
N TYR A 42 12.80 -3.91 3.79
CA TYR A 42 13.70 -2.78 3.50
C TYR A 42 13.93 -1.88 4.71
N GLN A 43 12.93 -1.72 5.57
CA GLN A 43 13.06 -0.99 6.82
C GLN A 43 14.03 -1.68 7.80
N MET A 44 14.03 -3.01 7.87
CA MET A 44 14.98 -3.76 8.68
C MET A 44 16.40 -3.72 8.10
N VAL A 45 16.53 -3.79 6.77
CA VAL A 45 17.83 -3.63 6.07
C VAL A 45 18.42 -2.24 6.30
N ALA A 46 17.63 -1.18 6.10
CA ALA A 46 18.07 0.20 6.26
C ALA A 46 18.53 0.52 7.70
N ARG A 47 17.97 -0.18 8.69
CA ARG A 47 18.36 -0.08 10.10
C ARG A 47 19.50 -1.04 10.50
N GLY A 48 20.08 -1.77 9.55
CA GLY A 48 21.16 -2.72 9.80
C GLY A 48 20.76 -3.94 10.64
N MET A 49 19.46 -4.25 10.73
CA MET A 49 18.95 -5.37 11.53
C MET A 49 19.09 -6.71 10.80
N ILE A 50 19.00 -6.70 9.47
CA ILE A 50 19.15 -7.87 8.61
C ILE A 50 19.98 -7.52 7.36
N GLU A 51 20.63 -8.52 6.77
CA GLU A 51 21.36 -8.36 5.52
C GLU A 51 20.42 -8.21 4.31
N ASN A 52 20.87 -7.47 3.31
CA ASN A 52 20.14 -7.32 2.05
C ASN A 52 20.40 -8.51 1.10
N ASN A 53 19.72 -9.63 1.33
CA ASN A 53 19.73 -10.77 0.41
C ASN A 53 18.40 -11.53 0.38
N GLU A 54 18.19 -12.26 -0.70
CA GLU A 54 16.96 -13.03 -0.94
C GLU A 54 16.67 -14.07 0.15
N ARG A 55 17.72 -14.70 0.69
CA ARG A 55 17.59 -15.67 1.78
C ARG A 55 17.00 -15.01 3.04
N MET A 56 17.43 -13.81 3.38
CA MET A 56 16.88 -13.05 4.51
C MET A 56 15.44 -12.61 4.22
N TYR A 57 15.14 -12.20 3.00
CA TYR A 57 13.77 -11.86 2.59
C TYR A 57 12.81 -13.05 2.78
N ASN A 58 13.16 -14.23 2.24
CA ASN A 58 12.35 -15.44 2.36
C ASN A 58 12.19 -15.86 3.84
N ARG A 59 13.29 -15.83 4.61
CA ARG A 59 13.27 -16.13 6.04
C ARG A 59 12.37 -15.17 6.83
N LEU A 60 12.40 -13.88 6.51
CA LEU A 60 11.53 -12.89 7.14
C LEU A 60 10.07 -13.19 6.80
N GLY A 61 9.76 -13.49 5.53
CA GLY A 61 8.42 -13.87 5.09
C GLY A 61 7.86 -15.06 5.87
N ASP A 62 8.63 -16.14 5.96
CA ASP A 62 8.24 -17.34 6.73
C ASP A 62 8.07 -17.02 8.22
N THR A 63 8.96 -16.21 8.79
CA THR A 63 8.92 -15.84 10.21
C THR A 63 7.66 -15.04 10.51
N ILE A 64 7.37 -14.01 9.72
CA ILE A 64 6.19 -13.16 9.87
C ILE A 64 4.91 -13.96 9.69
N ASN A 65 4.84 -14.86 8.70
CA ASN A 65 3.69 -15.73 8.49
C ASN A 65 3.41 -16.61 9.72
N ASN A 66 4.45 -17.29 10.22
CA ASN A 66 4.34 -18.11 11.42
C ASN A 66 3.97 -17.27 12.66
N ALA A 67 4.51 -16.07 12.79
CA ALA A 67 4.23 -15.17 13.90
C ALA A 67 2.78 -14.65 13.89
N ARG A 68 2.19 -14.39 12.71
CA ARG A 68 0.77 -14.06 12.56
C ARG A 68 -0.11 -15.25 12.95
N LEU A 69 0.19 -16.44 12.45
CA LEU A 69 -0.52 -17.67 12.82
C LEU A 69 -0.46 -17.95 14.32
N ALA A 70 0.65 -17.61 14.99
CA ALA A 70 0.81 -17.77 16.44
C ALA A 70 0.26 -16.60 17.26
N GLY A 71 -0.32 -15.56 16.63
CA GLY A 71 -0.85 -14.38 17.31
C GLY A 71 0.22 -13.41 17.85
N CYS A 72 1.49 -13.56 17.46
CA CYS A 72 2.58 -12.68 17.89
C CYS A 72 2.64 -11.36 17.10
N VAL A 73 2.20 -11.39 15.83
CA VAL A 73 2.08 -10.23 14.93
C VAL A 73 0.62 -10.03 14.60
N ASP A 74 0.15 -8.78 14.58
CA ASP A 74 -1.24 -8.46 14.27
C ASP A 74 -1.58 -8.80 12.81
N TRP A 75 -2.79 -9.31 12.55
CA TRP A 75 -3.27 -9.60 11.20
C TRP A 75 -3.47 -8.36 10.33
N GLU A 76 -3.67 -7.18 10.91
CA GLU A 76 -3.87 -5.92 10.20
C GLU A 76 -2.56 -5.11 10.08
N ALA A 77 -1.49 -5.55 10.76
CA ALA A 77 -0.21 -4.84 10.79
C ALA A 77 0.56 -4.86 9.46
N ILE A 78 0.29 -5.86 8.61
CA ILE A 78 0.97 -6.03 7.33
C ILE A 78 -0.06 -6.35 6.24
N GLU A 79 -0.06 -5.53 5.19
CA GLU A 79 -0.98 -5.67 4.05
C GLU A 79 -0.26 -6.18 2.79
N ASP A 80 -1.00 -6.92 1.96
CA ASP A 80 -0.59 -7.26 0.60
C ASP A 80 -1.38 -6.40 -0.38
N ARG A 81 -0.72 -5.38 -0.95
CA ARG A 81 -1.35 -4.45 -1.90
C ARG A 81 -1.51 -5.04 -3.30
N THR A 82 -0.93 -6.20 -3.59
CA THR A 82 -0.93 -6.80 -4.93
C THR A 82 -2.10 -7.74 -5.17
N ARG A 83 -2.74 -8.21 -4.10
CA ARG A 83 -3.84 -9.18 -4.16
C ARG A 83 -5.09 -8.53 -3.60
N LYS A 84 -5.96 -8.05 -4.49
CA LYS A 84 -7.31 -7.62 -4.13
C LYS A 84 -8.28 -8.70 -4.59
N LEU A 85 -9.24 -9.03 -3.71
CA LEU A 85 -10.39 -9.82 -4.11
C LEU A 85 -11.24 -8.92 -5.00
N GLU A 86 -11.33 -9.27 -6.27
CA GLU A 86 -12.19 -8.59 -7.23
C GLU A 86 -13.60 -9.16 -7.09
N GLU A 87 -14.51 -8.38 -6.54
CA GLU A 87 -15.93 -8.71 -6.42
C GLU A 87 -16.76 -7.69 -7.16
N LEU A 88 -17.87 -8.13 -7.74
CA LEU A 88 -18.86 -7.21 -8.29
C LEU A 88 -19.52 -6.43 -7.16
N GLY A 89 -19.67 -5.11 -7.36
CA GLY A 89 -20.48 -4.29 -6.46
C GLY A 89 -21.91 -4.82 -6.43
N THR A 90 -22.32 -5.35 -5.28
CA THR A 90 -23.69 -5.80 -5.04
C THR A 90 -24.28 -4.97 -3.90
N TRP A 91 -25.58 -4.71 -3.97
CA TRP A 91 -26.31 -3.92 -2.98
C TRP A 91 -27.61 -4.62 -2.64
N GLU A 92 -27.91 -4.69 -1.35
CA GLU A 92 -29.12 -5.36 -0.85
C GLU A 92 -30.40 -4.56 -1.16
N SER A 93 -30.29 -3.28 -1.54
CA SER A 93 -31.42 -2.42 -1.87
C SER A 93 -31.02 -1.20 -2.73
N PRO A 94 -31.99 -0.57 -3.42
CA PRO A 94 -31.77 0.71 -4.11
C PRO A 94 -31.28 1.83 -3.18
N GLN A 95 -31.67 1.83 -1.90
CA GLN A 95 -31.19 2.81 -0.93
C GLN A 95 -29.71 2.60 -0.63
N ALA A 96 -29.24 1.36 -0.59
CA ALA A 96 -27.84 1.04 -0.34
C ALA A 96 -26.92 1.54 -1.48
N ILE A 97 -27.32 1.40 -2.75
CA ILE A 97 -26.53 1.94 -3.87
C ILE A 97 -26.53 3.48 -3.88
N LEU A 98 -27.66 4.13 -3.57
CA LEU A 98 -27.70 5.60 -3.46
C LEU A 98 -26.80 6.12 -2.33
N LYS A 99 -26.78 5.43 -1.18
CA LYS A 99 -25.88 5.75 -0.07
C LYS A 99 -24.40 5.58 -0.48
N ALA A 100 -24.08 4.50 -1.17
CA ALA A 100 -22.73 4.26 -1.69
C ALA A 100 -22.32 5.34 -2.69
N ALA A 101 -23.20 5.71 -3.62
CA ALA A 101 -22.97 6.80 -4.58
C ALA A 101 -22.77 8.16 -3.88
N GLY A 102 -23.58 8.47 -2.87
CA GLY A 102 -23.40 9.68 -2.06
C GLY A 102 -22.05 9.71 -1.33
N ALA A 103 -21.62 8.57 -0.77
CA ALA A 103 -20.34 8.45 -0.07
C ALA A 103 -19.12 8.51 -1.01
N SER A 104 -19.26 8.06 -2.25
CA SER A 104 -18.19 8.07 -3.27
C SER A 104 -18.18 9.33 -4.13
N TYR A 105 -19.25 10.13 -4.11
CA TYR A 105 -19.34 11.35 -4.92
C TYR A 105 -18.22 12.34 -4.59
N ARG A 106 -17.48 12.76 -5.60
CA ARG A 106 -16.45 13.80 -5.53
C ARG A 106 -16.62 14.73 -6.71
N ARG A 107 -16.51 16.04 -6.48
CA ARG A 107 -16.40 17.03 -7.55
C ARG A 107 -14.96 17.07 -8.07
N ASP A 108 -14.77 17.39 -9.33
CA ASP A 108 -13.45 17.73 -9.82
C ASP A 108 -13.04 19.10 -9.27
N LEU A 109 -11.94 19.16 -8.50
CA LEU A 109 -11.38 20.40 -7.96
C LEU A 109 -10.53 21.15 -9.01
N TRP A 110 -10.10 20.45 -10.06
CA TRP A 110 -9.17 20.92 -11.08
C TRP A 110 -9.86 21.42 -12.34
N ALA A 111 -11.16 21.19 -12.50
CA ALA A 111 -11.92 21.49 -13.72
C ALA A 111 -11.79 22.94 -14.24
N ASN A 112 -11.55 23.91 -13.35
CA ASN A 112 -11.42 25.33 -13.69
C ASN A 112 -10.04 25.91 -13.32
N GLN A 113 -9.03 25.06 -13.07
CA GLN A 113 -7.68 25.50 -12.74
C GLN A 113 -6.89 25.80 -14.02
N PRO A 114 -5.97 26.79 -14.01
CA PRO A 114 -5.20 27.16 -15.20
C PRO A 114 -4.21 26.08 -15.64
N CYS A 115 -3.97 25.05 -14.81
CA CYS A 115 -3.10 23.94 -15.12
C CYS A 115 -3.70 22.62 -14.64
N TYR A 116 -3.30 21.54 -15.32
CA TYR A 116 -3.56 20.18 -14.93
C TYR A 116 -2.27 19.57 -14.33
N VAL A 117 -2.40 18.87 -13.21
CA VAL A 117 -1.27 18.32 -12.46
C VAL A 117 -1.47 16.83 -12.24
N GLU A 118 -0.46 16.02 -12.57
CA GLU A 118 -0.36 14.61 -12.17
C GLU A 118 0.97 14.39 -11.44
N THR A 119 1.02 13.44 -10.49
CA THR A 119 2.25 13.08 -9.78
C THR A 119 2.71 11.67 -10.15
N TRP A 120 3.92 11.55 -10.70
CA TRP A 120 4.47 10.28 -11.16
C TRP A 120 5.68 9.89 -10.31
N VAL A 121 5.70 8.65 -9.82
CA VAL A 121 6.79 8.11 -9.01
C VAL A 121 7.34 6.83 -9.61
N GLU A 122 8.66 6.73 -9.70
CA GLU A 122 9.29 5.56 -10.32
C GLU A 122 9.07 4.27 -9.50
N LYS A 123 9.22 4.38 -8.17
CA LYS A 123 9.25 3.24 -7.25
C LYS A 123 7.89 2.98 -6.61
N GLU A 124 7.36 1.77 -6.81
CA GLU A 124 6.10 1.31 -6.19
C GLU A 124 6.06 1.44 -4.68
N ALA A 125 7.21 1.25 -4.01
CA ALA A 125 7.32 1.36 -2.56
C ALA A 125 6.92 2.75 -2.03
N LEU A 126 7.00 3.79 -2.88
CA LEU A 126 6.65 5.17 -2.54
C LEU A 126 5.20 5.54 -2.91
N ALA A 127 4.45 4.67 -3.60
CA ALA A 127 3.10 4.96 -4.05
C ALA A 127 2.17 5.38 -2.90
N GLY A 128 2.29 4.74 -1.72
CA GLY A 128 1.48 5.11 -0.55
C GLY A 128 1.85 6.48 0.06
N VAL A 129 3.11 6.90 -0.05
CA VAL A 129 3.55 8.24 0.41
C VAL A 129 2.99 9.30 -0.53
N VAL A 130 3.09 9.07 -1.85
CA VAL A 130 2.55 9.95 -2.88
C VAL A 130 1.02 10.03 -2.79
N GLN A 131 0.34 8.90 -2.63
CA GLN A 131 -1.11 8.81 -2.44
C GLN A 131 -1.58 9.74 -1.33
N ARG A 132 -0.97 9.66 -0.15
CA ARG A 132 -1.34 10.50 1.00
C ARG A 132 -1.19 11.99 0.73
N ALA A 133 -0.16 12.38 -0.03
CA ALA A 133 0.03 13.77 -0.40
C ALA A 133 -0.97 14.24 -1.47
N CYS A 134 -1.36 13.35 -2.39
CA CYS A 134 -2.19 13.69 -3.55
C CYS A 134 -3.70 13.65 -3.25
N GLU A 135 -4.18 12.69 -2.47
CA GLU A 135 -5.62 12.47 -2.19
C GLU A 135 -6.35 13.69 -1.61
N PRO A 136 -5.79 14.44 -0.63
CA PRO A 136 -6.45 15.64 -0.10
C PRO A 136 -6.73 16.70 -1.17
N TRP A 137 -5.87 16.77 -2.18
CA TRP A 137 -5.95 17.71 -3.30
C TRP A 137 -6.59 17.11 -4.56
N ARG A 138 -7.00 15.84 -4.52
CA ARG A 138 -7.55 15.09 -5.66
C ARG A 138 -6.63 15.12 -6.89
N VAL A 139 -5.31 15.14 -6.65
CA VAL A 139 -4.30 15.06 -7.71
C VAL A 139 -4.17 13.60 -8.14
N PRO A 140 -4.30 13.27 -9.44
CA PRO A 140 -4.00 11.94 -9.94
C PRO A 140 -2.53 11.59 -9.70
N TYR A 141 -2.26 10.34 -9.32
CA TYR A 141 -0.90 9.86 -9.14
C TYR A 141 -0.69 8.48 -9.76
N PHE A 142 0.54 8.22 -10.20
CA PHE A 142 0.91 7.00 -10.91
C PHE A 142 2.28 6.50 -10.45
N SER A 143 2.43 5.17 -10.37
CA SER A 143 3.69 4.52 -10.07
C SER A 143 4.18 3.76 -11.31
N CYS A 144 5.37 4.11 -11.80
CA CYS A 144 5.96 3.53 -13.01
C CYS A 144 6.40 2.09 -12.84
N ARG A 145 6.68 1.67 -11.59
CA ARG A 145 7.24 0.34 -11.26
C ARG A 145 8.52 0.03 -12.03
N GLY A 146 9.38 1.04 -12.21
CA GLY A 146 10.53 0.99 -13.12
C GLY A 146 10.15 1.50 -14.51
N TYR A 147 10.07 0.60 -15.49
CA TYR A 147 9.70 0.97 -16.86
C TYR A 147 8.19 1.11 -17.03
N VAL A 148 7.73 2.29 -17.45
CA VAL A 148 6.33 2.53 -17.82
C VAL A 148 6.02 1.78 -19.12
N SER A 149 4.88 1.09 -19.16
CA SER A 149 4.44 0.42 -20.38
C SER A 149 4.04 1.42 -21.48
N ALA A 150 4.24 1.06 -22.75
CA ALA A 150 3.85 1.91 -23.87
C ALA A 150 2.36 2.27 -23.84
N SER A 151 1.50 1.35 -23.40
CA SER A 151 0.06 1.60 -23.25
C SER A 151 -0.25 2.69 -22.22
N GLU A 152 0.47 2.72 -21.09
CA GLU A 152 0.26 3.76 -20.07
C GLU A 152 0.83 5.11 -20.52
N GLN A 153 1.94 5.13 -21.25
CA GLN A 153 2.47 6.34 -21.89
C GLN A 153 1.47 6.91 -22.91
N TYR A 154 0.88 6.07 -23.75
CA TYR A 154 -0.12 6.46 -24.73
C TYR A 154 -1.37 7.08 -24.06
N LYS A 155 -1.94 6.39 -23.07
CA LYS A 155 -3.09 6.93 -22.31
C LYS A 155 -2.77 8.24 -21.60
N ALA A 156 -1.55 8.39 -21.07
CA ALA A 156 -1.12 9.64 -20.45
C ALA A 156 -1.03 10.77 -21.48
N ALA A 157 -0.49 10.50 -22.67
CA ALA A 157 -0.44 11.47 -23.75
C ALA A 157 -1.85 11.91 -24.19
N GLU A 158 -2.79 10.96 -24.35
CA GLU A 158 -4.19 11.28 -24.68
C GLU A 158 -4.83 12.16 -23.59
N ARG A 159 -4.72 11.79 -22.31
CA ARG A 159 -5.25 12.60 -21.20
C ARG A 159 -4.67 14.01 -21.18
N LEU A 160 -3.36 14.15 -21.36
CA LEU A 160 -2.69 15.46 -21.35
C LEU A 160 -3.12 16.31 -22.55
N ALA A 161 -3.27 15.71 -23.73
CA ALA A 161 -3.76 16.40 -24.92
C ALA A 161 -5.19 16.93 -24.71
N ASP A 162 -6.08 16.12 -24.13
CA ASP A 162 -7.44 16.54 -23.80
C ASP A 162 -7.46 17.72 -22.83
N MET A 163 -6.57 17.74 -21.84
CA MET A 163 -6.49 18.82 -20.86
C MET A 163 -5.97 20.12 -21.48
N VAL A 164 -5.04 20.05 -22.43
CA VAL A 164 -4.57 21.22 -23.19
C VAL A 164 -5.70 21.85 -24.01
N GLN A 165 -6.62 21.05 -24.56
CA GLN A 165 -7.76 21.55 -25.34
C GLN A 165 -8.87 22.19 -24.50
N ARG A 166 -8.91 21.92 -23.19
CA ARG A 166 -9.93 22.47 -22.27
C ARG A 166 -9.64 23.89 -21.79
N ASN A 167 -8.40 24.35 -21.95
CA ASN A 167 -7.93 25.70 -21.59
C ASN A 167 -7.85 26.59 -22.83
#